data_AF-A0A7K0PIK4-F1
#
_entry.id   AF-A0A7K0PIK4-F1
#
_cell.length_a   1.000
_cell.length_b   1.000
_cell.length_c   1.000
_cell.angle_alpha   90.00
_cell.angle_beta   90.00
_cell.angle_gamma   90.00
#
_symmetry.space_group_name_H-M   'P 1'
#
loop_
_entity.id
_entity.type
_entity.pdbx_description
1 polymer ?
#
loop_
_entity_poly.entity_id
_entity_poly.type
_entity_poly.pdbx_seq_one_letter_code
_entity_poly.pdbx_strand_id
1 'polypeptide(L)'
;IRAFDEDWRWAVETFPPGCAWTPEHGLVRFADAVPAEAIEVPKLPGPSAPGAPIPEDILRSTRETLADSVDRHMMADVDVGVFLSGGLDSSLIAALAQDFLKARGRTLKTFAVGTEGSSDILAARVVAEHLGTEHHEALYTAEDAAAALDDVIRSIESFDPSLVRSSVPNWFLARLAAQHVKVVLTGEGADELYAGYDYYHDDFAEPEDLHGELVRTIRGLHDLNLQRADRVTMAHGLEARVPFLDREVIAQALSLAPGWKASDTTKPQQLEKRVLRHAFDGWLPEEILWRPKEQFGDGSGAAEVLQGALESSISPEEFELERTIVDPPLRTHEELAYHRIYARHLGGVRPDKTMSRFARS
;
A
#
# COMPACT_ATOMS: atom_id res chain seq x y z
N ILE A 1 -1.60 7.71 23.86
CA ILE A 1 -2.16 6.35 23.96
C ILE A 1 -1.90 5.84 25.38
N ARG A 2 -2.97 5.80 26.20
CA ARG A 2 -3.04 5.09 27.50
C ARG A 2 -3.77 3.76 27.30
N ALA A 3 -3.63 3.14 26.13
CA ALA A 3 -4.53 2.06 25.72
C ALA A 3 -4.35 0.78 26.54
N PHE A 4 -3.19 0.60 27.17
CA PHE A 4 -2.87 -0.58 27.96
C PHE A 4 -2.22 -0.19 29.27
N ASP A 5 -2.75 -0.74 30.36
CA ASP A 5 -2.13 -0.71 31.68
C ASP A 5 -0.72 -1.30 31.59
N GLU A 6 0.26 -0.65 32.24
CA GLU A 6 1.68 -1.01 32.14
C GLU A 6 1.94 -2.48 32.48
N ASP A 7 1.24 -3.00 33.50
CA ASP A 7 1.34 -4.38 33.96
C ASP A 7 0.85 -5.42 32.94
N TRP A 8 0.10 -4.99 31.91
CA TRP A 8 -0.50 -5.86 30.89
C TRP A 8 0.10 -5.70 29.50
N ARG A 9 0.97 -4.69 29.28
CA ARG A 9 1.56 -4.42 27.95
C ARG A 9 2.29 -5.63 27.36
N TRP A 10 2.94 -6.43 28.20
CA TRP A 10 3.64 -7.64 27.77
C TRP A 10 2.70 -8.71 27.17
N ALA A 11 1.41 -8.69 27.54
CA ALA A 11 0.42 -9.66 27.09
C ALA A 11 -0.37 -9.18 25.84
N VAL A 12 -0.09 -7.98 25.34
CA VAL A 12 -0.76 -7.44 24.14
C VAL A 12 -0.30 -8.21 22.90
N GLU A 13 -1.27 -8.61 22.07
CA GLU A 13 -1.06 -9.30 20.80
C GLU A 13 -2.09 -8.79 19.78
N THR A 14 -1.75 -8.85 18.48
CA THR A 14 -2.67 -8.45 17.41
C THR A 14 -3.88 -9.39 17.35
N PHE A 15 -5.08 -8.81 17.27
CA PHE A 15 -6.29 -9.58 17.04
C PHE A 15 -6.29 -10.12 15.60
N PRO A 16 -6.37 -11.45 15.38
CA PRO A 16 -6.12 -12.02 14.07
C PRO A 16 -7.23 -11.70 13.06
N PRO A 17 -6.87 -11.42 11.79
CA PRO A 17 -7.85 -11.08 10.76
C PRO A 17 -8.77 -12.27 10.46
N GLY A 18 -10.04 -11.97 10.19
CA GLY A 18 -11.06 -12.97 9.87
C GLY A 18 -11.54 -13.80 11.06
N CYS A 19 -11.22 -13.38 12.29
CA CYS A 19 -11.68 -14.02 13.51
C CYS A 19 -12.70 -13.17 14.28
N ALA A 20 -13.51 -13.81 15.10
CA ALA A 20 -14.37 -13.18 16.08
C ALA A 20 -14.07 -13.79 17.45
N TRP A 21 -14.20 -13.01 18.52
CA TRP A 21 -14.09 -13.52 19.89
C TRP A 21 -15.44 -13.42 20.59
N THR A 22 -15.84 -14.49 21.27
CA THR A 22 -17.00 -14.50 22.16
C THR A 22 -16.64 -15.13 23.50
N PRO A 23 -17.32 -14.75 24.60
CA PRO A 23 -17.11 -15.40 25.89
C PRO A 23 -17.38 -16.91 25.88
N GLU A 24 -18.28 -17.39 25.01
CA GLU A 24 -18.68 -18.80 24.93
C GLU A 24 -17.72 -19.66 24.10
N HIS A 25 -17.28 -19.16 22.95
CA HIS A 25 -16.49 -19.93 21.98
C HIS A 25 -15.02 -19.53 21.92
N GLY A 26 -14.61 -18.49 22.66
CA GLY A 26 -13.29 -17.90 22.51
C GLY A 26 -13.10 -17.34 21.11
N LEU A 27 -11.88 -17.47 20.58
CA LEU A 27 -11.50 -16.98 19.25
C LEU A 27 -11.89 -18.01 18.17
N VAL A 28 -12.73 -17.58 17.22
CA VAL A 28 -13.25 -18.41 16.11
C VAL A 28 -12.99 -17.72 14.78
N ARG A 29 -12.39 -18.43 13.83
CA ARG A 29 -12.22 -17.95 12.45
C ARG A 29 -13.54 -18.07 11.68
N PHE A 30 -13.98 -16.99 11.04
CA PHE A 30 -15.20 -16.93 10.22
C PHE A 30 -14.93 -16.59 8.75
N ALA A 31 -13.76 -16.05 8.43
CA ALA A 31 -13.37 -15.72 7.07
C ALA A 31 -11.85 -15.80 6.89
N ASP A 32 -11.43 -16.00 5.65
CA ASP A 32 -10.05 -15.86 5.23
C ASP A 32 -9.91 -14.67 4.28
N ALA A 33 -8.75 -14.01 4.31
CA ALA A 33 -8.47 -12.87 3.43
C ALA A 33 -8.47 -13.27 1.95
N VAL A 34 -8.09 -14.52 1.65
CA VAL A 34 -8.08 -15.10 0.30
C VAL A 34 -9.12 -16.22 0.24
N PRO A 35 -10.06 -16.20 -0.73
CA PRO A 35 -11.03 -17.28 -0.92
C PRO A 35 -10.35 -18.64 -1.11
N ALA A 36 -10.95 -19.72 -0.60
CA ALA A 36 -10.34 -21.05 -0.63
C ALA A 36 -10.03 -21.52 -2.06
N GLU A 37 -10.90 -21.15 -3.01
CA GLU A 37 -10.79 -21.49 -4.42
C GLU A 37 -9.63 -20.76 -5.12
N ALA A 38 -9.14 -19.67 -4.53
CA ALA A 38 -8.05 -18.85 -5.04
C ALA A 38 -6.68 -19.21 -4.42
N ILE A 39 -6.64 -20.14 -3.44
CA ILE A 39 -5.40 -20.62 -2.83
C ILE A 39 -4.66 -21.56 -3.77
N GLU A 40 -5.40 -22.44 -4.45
CA GLU A 40 -4.82 -23.33 -5.46
C GLU A 40 -4.48 -22.54 -6.73
N VAL A 41 -3.47 -23.02 -7.48
CA VAL A 41 -3.08 -22.41 -8.74
C VAL A 41 -4.28 -22.33 -9.69
N PRO A 42 -4.51 -21.18 -10.33
CA PRO A 42 -5.73 -20.93 -11.06
C PRO A 42 -6.02 -21.97 -12.13
N LYS A 43 -7.31 -22.31 -12.26
CA LYS A 43 -7.82 -23.31 -13.20
C LYS A 43 -8.05 -22.76 -14.62
N LEU A 44 -7.92 -21.45 -14.82
CA LEU A 44 -8.11 -20.83 -16.13
C LEU A 44 -6.98 -21.24 -17.08
N PRO A 45 -7.28 -21.73 -18.29
CA PRO A 45 -6.25 -22.04 -19.28
C PRO A 45 -5.58 -20.74 -19.71
N GLY A 46 -4.35 -20.54 -19.26
CA GLY A 46 -3.55 -19.35 -19.57
C GLY A 46 -2.07 -19.69 -19.62
N PRO A 47 -1.26 -18.76 -20.13
CA PRO A 47 0.18 -18.94 -20.24
C PRO A 47 0.84 -18.91 -18.86
N SER A 48 1.71 -19.88 -18.64
CA SER A 48 2.65 -19.90 -17.52
C SER A 48 3.74 -18.84 -17.68
N ALA A 49 4.22 -18.64 -18.91
CA ALA A 49 5.32 -17.73 -19.20
C ALA A 49 4.83 -16.28 -19.47
N PRO A 50 5.61 -15.26 -19.04
CA PRO A 50 5.36 -13.88 -19.38
C PRO A 50 5.25 -13.62 -20.89
N GLY A 51 4.47 -12.61 -21.26
CA GLY A 51 4.48 -12.07 -22.62
C GLY A 51 3.57 -12.73 -23.65
N ALA A 52 2.80 -13.75 -23.26
CA ALA A 52 1.76 -14.30 -24.11
C ALA A 52 0.59 -13.30 -24.31
N PRO A 53 -0.16 -13.38 -25.42
CA PRO A 53 -1.34 -12.54 -25.65
C PRO A 53 -2.35 -12.69 -24.52
N ILE A 54 -3.02 -11.58 -24.18
CA ILE A 54 -4.09 -11.57 -23.18
C ILE A 54 -5.41 -11.53 -23.94
N PRO A 55 -6.30 -12.52 -23.74
CA PRO A 55 -7.60 -12.53 -24.37
C PRO A 55 -8.44 -11.30 -24.01
N GLU A 56 -9.22 -10.78 -24.97
CA GLU A 56 -10.03 -9.57 -24.79
C GLU A 56 -11.08 -9.70 -23.69
N ASP A 57 -11.64 -10.90 -23.48
CA ASP A 57 -12.57 -11.19 -22.39
C ASP A 57 -11.90 -11.12 -21.01
N ILE A 58 -10.62 -11.50 -20.91
CA ILE A 58 -9.83 -11.34 -19.67
C ILE A 58 -9.54 -9.86 -19.39
N LEU A 59 -9.17 -9.10 -20.42
CA LEU A 59 -8.96 -7.65 -20.29
C LEU A 59 -10.24 -6.94 -19.86
N ARG A 60 -11.36 -7.26 -20.50
CA ARG A 60 -12.68 -6.73 -20.15
C ARG A 60 -13.07 -7.09 -18.73
N SER A 61 -13.00 -8.38 -18.36
CA SER A 61 -13.36 -8.85 -17.01
C SER A 61 -12.51 -8.18 -15.94
N THR A 62 -11.20 -7.99 -16.17
CA THR A 62 -10.31 -7.29 -15.23
C THR A 62 -10.74 -5.83 -15.04
N ARG A 63 -11.03 -5.13 -16.14
CA ARG A 63 -11.50 -3.73 -16.10
C ARG A 63 -12.85 -3.59 -15.41
N GLU A 64 -13.84 -4.40 -15.80
CA GLU A 64 -15.20 -4.35 -15.27
C GLU A 64 -15.23 -4.68 -13.77
N THR A 65 -14.47 -5.70 -13.34
CA THR A 65 -14.40 -6.06 -11.91
C THR A 65 -13.82 -4.93 -11.05
N LEU A 66 -12.78 -4.24 -11.54
CA LEU A 66 -12.22 -3.09 -10.82
C LEU A 66 -13.16 -1.88 -10.87
N ALA A 67 -13.83 -1.63 -12.00
CA ALA A 67 -14.82 -0.55 -12.12
C ALA A 67 -15.99 -0.76 -11.14
N ASP A 68 -16.56 -1.96 -11.09
CA ASP A 68 -17.64 -2.32 -10.18
C ASP A 68 -17.21 -2.17 -8.71
N SER A 69 -15.96 -2.53 -8.40
CA SER A 69 -15.38 -2.30 -7.07
C SER A 69 -15.30 -0.80 -6.76
N VAL A 70 -14.75 0.02 -7.65
CA VAL A 70 -14.67 1.48 -7.43
C VAL A 70 -16.08 2.07 -7.24
N ASP A 71 -17.06 1.67 -8.05
CA ASP A 71 -18.45 2.10 -7.94
C ASP A 71 -19.05 1.81 -6.55
N ARG A 72 -18.82 0.61 -6.00
CA ARG A 72 -19.22 0.25 -4.63
C ARG A 72 -18.52 1.13 -3.59
N HIS A 73 -17.23 1.39 -3.78
CA HIS A 73 -16.43 2.19 -2.84
C HIS A 73 -16.69 3.70 -2.94
N MET A 74 -17.32 4.17 -4.03
CA MET A 74 -17.77 5.57 -4.17
C MET A 74 -19.09 5.86 -3.44
N MET A 75 -19.78 4.84 -2.93
CA MET A 75 -21.04 5.03 -2.17
C MET A 75 -20.76 5.70 -0.81
N ALA A 76 -21.11 6.97 -0.67
CA ALA A 76 -21.01 7.72 0.58
C ALA A 76 -21.99 8.91 0.61
N ASP A 77 -22.43 9.29 1.81
CA ASP A 77 -23.22 10.53 2.04
C ASP A 77 -22.35 11.80 2.06
N VAL A 78 -21.04 11.64 1.87
CA VAL A 78 -20.01 12.68 1.94
C VAL A 78 -19.15 12.65 0.67
N ASP A 79 -18.37 13.71 0.44
CA ASP A 79 -17.42 13.73 -0.66
C ASP A 79 -16.34 12.64 -0.49
N VAL A 80 -16.11 11.91 -1.58
CA VAL A 80 -15.05 10.91 -1.73
C VAL A 80 -13.96 11.50 -2.62
N GLY A 81 -12.71 11.44 -2.16
CA GLY A 81 -11.53 11.81 -2.92
C GLY A 81 -10.66 10.61 -3.30
N VAL A 82 -9.54 10.87 -3.97
CA VAL A 82 -8.53 9.85 -4.30
C VAL A 82 -7.13 10.33 -3.96
N PHE A 83 -6.33 9.47 -3.32
CA PHE A 83 -4.89 9.65 -3.25
C PHE A 83 -4.28 9.36 -4.61
N LEU A 84 -3.60 10.34 -5.21
CA LEU A 84 -3.04 10.29 -6.55
C LEU A 84 -1.53 10.52 -6.51
N SER A 85 -0.74 9.46 -6.61
CA SER A 85 0.73 9.55 -6.66
C SER A 85 1.28 9.66 -8.08
N GLY A 86 0.42 9.57 -9.11
CA GLY A 86 0.85 9.45 -10.50
C GLY A 86 1.47 8.10 -10.86
N GLY A 87 1.44 7.12 -9.95
CA GLY A 87 1.68 5.71 -10.27
C GLY A 87 0.47 5.07 -10.94
N LEU A 88 0.66 3.91 -11.59
CA LEU A 88 -0.40 3.19 -12.32
C LEU A 88 -1.67 3.02 -11.47
N ASP A 89 -1.52 2.48 -10.26
CA ASP A 89 -2.64 1.99 -9.46
C ASP A 89 -3.57 3.11 -9.02
N SER A 90 -3.03 4.15 -8.38
CA SER A 90 -3.80 5.32 -7.97
C SER A 90 -4.43 6.04 -9.15
N SER A 91 -3.76 6.04 -10.30
CA SER A 91 -4.25 6.70 -11.51
C SER A 91 -5.44 5.96 -12.11
N LEU A 92 -5.44 4.62 -12.08
CA LEU A 92 -6.59 3.80 -12.49
C LEU A 92 -7.78 4.01 -11.56
N ILE A 93 -7.55 4.06 -10.25
CA ILE A 93 -8.62 4.38 -9.26
C ILE A 93 -9.18 5.77 -9.52
N ALA A 94 -8.32 6.77 -9.76
CA ALA A 94 -8.75 8.14 -10.07
C ALA A 94 -9.55 8.20 -11.38
N ALA A 95 -9.12 7.48 -12.43
CA ALA A 95 -9.81 7.46 -13.71
C ALA A 95 -11.23 6.88 -13.59
N LEU A 96 -11.36 5.74 -12.91
CA LEU A 96 -12.66 5.10 -12.65
C LEU A 96 -13.56 5.98 -11.77
N ALA A 97 -13.02 6.53 -10.68
CA ALA A 97 -13.79 7.39 -9.77
C ALA A 97 -14.23 8.70 -10.46
N GLN A 98 -13.39 9.26 -11.34
CA GLN A 98 -13.74 10.44 -12.13
C GLN A 98 -14.82 10.12 -13.16
N ASP A 99 -14.78 8.97 -13.84
CA ASP A 99 -15.84 8.55 -14.76
C ASP A 99 -17.19 8.42 -14.03
N PHE A 100 -17.18 7.77 -12.85
CA PHE A 100 -18.35 7.66 -11.97
C PHE A 100 -18.95 9.03 -11.59
N LEU A 101 -18.11 10.00 -11.22
CA LEU A 101 -18.57 11.34 -10.83
C LEU A 101 -18.99 12.20 -12.03
N LYS A 102 -18.29 12.08 -13.16
CA LYS A 102 -18.59 12.82 -14.39
C LYS A 102 -19.97 12.45 -14.93
N ALA A 103 -20.34 11.17 -14.87
CA ALA A 103 -21.69 10.69 -15.19
C ALA A 103 -22.78 11.35 -14.32
N ARG A 104 -22.41 11.94 -13.17
CA ARG A 104 -23.28 12.62 -12.21
C ARG A 104 -23.07 14.14 -12.19
N GLY A 105 -22.33 14.70 -13.14
CA GLY A 105 -22.06 16.15 -13.23
C GLY A 105 -21.18 16.70 -12.09
N ARG A 106 -20.34 15.85 -11.50
CA ARG A 106 -19.42 16.20 -10.41
C ARG A 106 -17.97 16.01 -10.84
N THR A 107 -17.05 16.66 -10.13
CA THR A 107 -15.61 16.54 -10.35
C THR A 107 -14.97 15.86 -9.15
N LEU A 108 -14.06 14.91 -9.41
CA LEU A 108 -13.30 14.22 -8.38
C LEU A 108 -12.25 15.16 -7.77
N LYS A 109 -12.10 15.09 -6.44
CA LYS A 109 -10.98 15.71 -5.73
C LYS A 109 -9.83 14.72 -5.62
N THR A 110 -8.65 15.11 -6.06
CA THR A 110 -7.45 14.27 -6.02
C THR A 110 -6.37 14.93 -5.18
N PHE A 111 -5.59 14.14 -4.46
CA PHE A 111 -4.59 14.63 -3.51
C PHE A 111 -3.23 14.02 -3.80
N ALA A 112 -2.19 14.85 -3.86
CA ALA A 112 -0.79 14.43 -3.98
C ALA A 112 0.09 15.17 -2.98
N VAL A 113 1.17 14.54 -2.54
CA VAL A 113 2.22 15.18 -1.73
C VAL A 113 3.59 14.65 -2.11
N GLY A 114 4.62 15.43 -1.82
CA GLY A 114 6.00 15.09 -2.11
C GLY A 114 6.94 16.25 -1.82
N THR A 115 8.23 16.04 -1.97
CA THR A 115 9.21 17.14 -1.96
C THR A 115 9.13 17.98 -3.24
N GLU A 116 9.74 19.16 -3.21
CA GLU A 116 9.82 20.03 -4.38
C GLU A 116 10.47 19.30 -5.56
N GLY A 117 9.76 19.21 -6.69
CA GLY A 117 10.24 18.54 -7.89
C GLY A 117 10.19 17.00 -7.87
N SER A 118 9.56 16.41 -6.84
CA SER A 118 9.35 14.96 -6.78
C SER A 118 8.63 14.39 -8.02
N SER A 119 9.04 13.20 -8.46
CA SER A 119 8.48 12.51 -9.62
C SER A 119 6.98 12.24 -9.45
N ASP A 120 6.55 11.91 -8.21
CA ASP A 120 5.16 11.65 -7.87
C ASP A 120 4.25 12.87 -8.08
N ILE A 121 4.66 14.06 -7.64
CA ILE A 121 3.86 15.28 -7.86
C ILE A 121 3.76 15.60 -9.35
N LEU A 122 4.85 15.48 -10.09
CA LEU A 122 4.86 15.75 -11.53
C LEU A 122 3.93 14.79 -12.29
N ALA A 123 3.99 13.49 -11.96
CA ALA A 123 3.13 12.49 -12.56
C ALA A 123 1.66 12.65 -12.13
N ALA A 124 1.40 12.99 -10.87
CA ALA A 124 0.05 13.26 -10.38
C ALA A 124 -0.62 14.43 -11.11
N ARG A 125 0.14 15.50 -11.39
CA ARG A 125 -0.33 16.63 -12.21
C ARG A 125 -0.76 16.21 -13.60
N VAL A 126 0.08 15.43 -14.29
CA VAL A 126 -0.23 14.90 -15.63
C VAL A 126 -1.56 14.12 -15.62
N VAL A 127 -1.75 13.25 -14.62
CA VAL A 127 -2.97 12.46 -14.51
C VAL A 127 -4.17 13.34 -14.18
N ALA A 128 -4.02 14.28 -13.23
CA ALA A 128 -5.09 15.18 -12.85
C ALA A 128 -5.55 16.08 -13.99
N GLU A 129 -4.62 16.58 -14.82
CA GLU A 129 -4.90 17.37 -16.02
C GLU A 129 -5.64 16.53 -17.07
N HIS A 130 -5.15 15.31 -17.34
CA HIS A 130 -5.79 14.39 -18.29
C HIS A 130 -7.23 14.02 -17.88
N LEU A 131 -7.45 13.77 -16.59
CA LEU A 131 -8.76 13.38 -16.05
C LEU A 131 -9.69 14.58 -15.79
N GLY A 132 -9.16 15.79 -15.70
CA GLY A 132 -9.91 17.00 -15.38
C GLY A 132 -10.41 17.04 -13.93
N THR A 133 -9.58 16.59 -12.97
CA THR A 133 -9.93 16.54 -11.54
C THR A 133 -9.65 17.86 -10.82
N GLU A 134 -10.32 18.10 -9.69
CA GLU A 134 -9.96 19.15 -8.72
C GLU A 134 -8.73 18.68 -7.93
N HIS A 135 -7.55 19.05 -8.39
CA HIS A 135 -6.28 18.55 -7.84
C HIS A 135 -5.76 19.44 -6.71
N HIS A 136 -5.37 18.80 -5.61
CA HIS A 136 -4.76 19.44 -4.46
C HIS A 136 -3.38 18.83 -4.20
N GLU A 137 -2.39 19.69 -4.02
CA GLU A 137 -1.02 19.29 -3.75
C GLU A 137 -0.49 19.97 -2.49
N ALA A 138 0.38 19.27 -1.75
CA ALA A 138 1.17 19.88 -0.70
C ALA A 138 2.62 19.41 -0.75
N LEU A 139 3.54 20.35 -0.54
CA LEU A 139 4.95 20.08 -0.39
C LEU A 139 5.31 19.91 1.09
N TYR A 140 6.30 19.08 1.37
CA TYR A 140 6.94 18.99 2.70
C TYR A 140 8.46 19.02 2.55
N THR A 141 9.15 19.53 3.57
CA THR A 141 10.62 19.55 3.64
C THR A 141 11.18 18.41 4.48
N ALA A 142 12.51 18.33 4.54
CA ALA A 142 13.21 17.40 5.41
C ALA A 142 12.87 17.63 6.90
N GLU A 143 12.80 18.89 7.29
CA GLU A 143 12.46 19.31 8.63
C GLU A 143 11.01 18.95 8.98
N ASP A 144 10.06 19.14 8.04
CA ASP A 144 8.68 18.71 8.23
C ASP A 144 8.59 17.20 8.46
N ALA A 145 9.28 16.41 7.62
CA ALA A 145 9.31 14.95 7.73
C ALA A 145 9.88 14.50 9.09
N ALA A 146 10.99 15.08 9.51
CA ALA A 146 11.60 14.80 10.82
C ALA A 146 10.68 15.18 11.99
N ALA A 147 9.99 16.32 11.90
CA ALA A 147 9.04 16.76 12.92
C ALA A 147 7.80 15.86 13.02
N ALA A 148 7.39 15.23 11.92
CA ALA A 148 6.26 14.31 11.88
C ALA A 148 6.56 12.91 12.44
N LEU A 149 7.83 12.51 12.53
CA LEU A 149 8.22 11.13 12.90
C LEU A 149 7.63 10.63 14.22
N ASP A 150 7.57 11.49 15.25
CA ASP A 150 7.01 11.11 16.55
C ASP A 150 5.52 10.75 16.43
N ASP A 151 4.75 11.59 15.73
CA ASP A 151 3.33 11.37 15.51
C ASP A 151 3.08 10.18 14.57
N VAL A 152 3.91 10.01 13.54
CA VAL A 152 3.82 8.89 12.58
C VAL A 152 4.06 7.56 13.27
N ILE A 153 5.20 7.38 13.95
CA ILE A 153 5.55 6.13 14.64
C ILE A 153 4.54 5.82 15.74
N ARG A 154 4.07 6.84 16.47
CA ARG A 154 3.01 6.68 17.46
C ARG A 154 1.70 6.20 16.82
N SER A 155 1.38 6.67 15.62
CA SER A 155 0.11 6.35 14.95
C SER A 155 0.14 4.97 14.31
N ILE A 156 1.21 4.61 13.61
CA ILE A 156 1.33 3.29 12.99
C ILE A 156 1.71 2.20 13.99
N GLU A 157 2.21 2.57 15.18
CA GLU A 157 2.68 1.67 16.24
C GLU A 157 3.72 0.66 15.74
N SER A 158 4.60 1.10 14.86
CA SER A 158 5.66 0.30 14.23
C SER A 158 6.93 1.13 14.06
N PHE A 159 8.06 0.46 14.15
CA PHE A 159 9.38 1.04 13.88
C PHE A 159 10.06 0.40 12.66
N ASP A 160 9.35 -0.43 11.89
CA ASP A 160 9.88 -0.99 10.66
C ASP A 160 10.24 0.14 9.66
N PRO A 161 11.49 0.21 9.16
CA PRO A 161 11.93 1.33 8.34
C PRO A 161 11.11 1.56 7.07
N SER A 162 10.74 0.49 6.36
CA SER A 162 9.96 0.60 5.13
C SER A 162 8.56 1.13 5.41
N LEU A 163 7.94 0.67 6.50
CA LEU A 163 6.64 1.18 6.91
C LEU A 163 6.72 2.65 7.37
N VAL A 164 7.73 3.03 8.16
CA VAL A 164 7.91 4.42 8.62
C VAL A 164 8.14 5.38 7.44
N ARG A 165 9.08 5.06 6.54
CA ARG A 165 9.41 5.91 5.38
C ARG A 165 8.20 6.18 4.49
N SER A 166 7.38 5.15 4.28
CA SER A 166 6.16 5.27 3.48
C SER A 166 5.01 5.92 4.25
N SER A 167 5.01 5.89 5.58
CA SER A 167 3.98 6.53 6.42
C SER A 167 4.12 8.05 6.52
N VAL A 168 5.34 8.58 6.43
CA VAL A 168 5.59 10.04 6.49
C VAL A 168 4.91 10.81 5.34
N PRO A 169 5.09 10.49 4.05
CA PRO A 169 4.31 11.13 2.99
C PRO A 169 2.81 10.85 3.14
N ASN A 170 2.41 9.64 3.56
CA ASN A 170 1.00 9.33 3.80
C ASN A 170 0.40 10.27 4.88
N TRP A 171 1.16 10.65 5.90
CA TRP A 171 0.72 11.56 6.97
C TRP A 171 0.36 12.94 6.42
N PHE A 172 1.24 13.51 5.61
CA PHE A 172 0.97 14.78 4.95
C PHE A 172 -0.20 14.70 3.97
N LEU A 173 -0.28 13.59 3.22
CA LEU A 173 -1.35 13.33 2.27
C LEU A 173 -2.72 13.22 2.94
N ALA A 174 -2.80 12.46 4.03
CA ALA A 174 -4.01 12.31 4.82
C ALA A 174 -4.43 13.64 5.47
N ARG A 175 -3.47 14.39 6.03
CA ARG A 175 -3.69 15.72 6.58
C ARG A 175 -4.22 16.71 5.54
N LEU A 176 -3.73 16.64 4.30
CA LEU A 176 -4.24 17.45 3.19
C LEU A 176 -5.68 17.05 2.86
N ALA A 177 -5.92 15.76 2.54
CA ALA A 177 -7.22 15.28 2.12
C ALA A 177 -8.33 15.49 3.17
N ALA A 178 -8.03 15.33 4.46
CA ALA A 178 -8.98 15.51 5.56
C ALA A 178 -9.57 16.93 5.66
N GLN A 179 -8.92 17.93 5.04
CA GLN A 179 -9.41 19.31 4.93
C GLN A 179 -10.53 19.44 3.89
N HIS A 180 -10.64 18.50 2.95
CA HIS A 180 -11.52 18.60 1.77
C HIS A 180 -12.57 17.48 1.69
N VAL A 181 -12.25 16.29 2.19
CA VAL A 181 -13.09 15.08 2.11
C VAL A 181 -13.06 14.30 3.42
N LYS A 182 -13.97 13.33 3.58
CA LYS A 182 -14.00 12.40 4.73
C LYS A 182 -13.66 10.97 4.35
N VAL A 183 -13.68 10.66 3.06
CA VAL A 183 -13.35 9.35 2.51
C VAL A 183 -12.37 9.55 1.37
N VAL A 184 -11.36 8.69 1.27
CA VAL A 184 -10.45 8.60 0.13
C VAL A 184 -10.35 7.17 -0.38
N LEU A 185 -10.28 7.01 -1.70
CA LEU A 185 -9.85 5.73 -2.30
C LEU A 185 -8.33 5.74 -2.49
N THR A 186 -7.72 4.56 -2.35
CA THR A 186 -6.28 4.34 -2.54
C THR A 186 -6.01 3.21 -3.53
N GLY A 187 -4.80 3.14 -4.06
CA GLY A 187 -4.34 2.06 -4.95
C GLY A 187 -3.76 0.83 -4.25
N GLU A 188 -3.89 0.73 -2.92
CA GLU A 188 -3.30 -0.38 -2.13
C GLU A 188 -3.85 -1.74 -2.57
N GLY A 189 -2.99 -2.76 -2.63
CA GLY A 189 -3.37 -4.12 -3.03
C GLY A 189 -3.11 -4.44 -4.51
N ALA A 190 -2.89 -3.44 -5.36
CA ALA A 190 -2.63 -3.66 -6.78
C ALA A 190 -1.32 -4.42 -7.03
N ASP A 191 -0.24 -4.04 -6.33
CA ASP A 191 1.07 -4.69 -6.43
C ASP A 191 0.98 -6.16 -6.01
N GLU A 192 0.28 -6.43 -4.91
CA GLU A 192 0.11 -7.74 -4.31
C GLU A 192 -0.79 -8.68 -5.14
N LEU A 193 -1.74 -8.13 -5.91
CA LEU A 193 -2.64 -8.93 -6.76
C LEU A 193 -2.11 -9.15 -8.17
N TYR A 194 -1.41 -8.16 -8.72
CA TYR A 194 -1.02 -8.10 -10.14
C TYR A 194 0.50 -8.20 -10.35
N ALA A 195 1.23 -8.72 -9.36
CA ALA A 195 2.67 -8.94 -9.43
C ALA A 195 3.44 -7.65 -9.77
N GLY A 196 3.28 -6.61 -8.93
CA GLY A 196 3.84 -5.28 -9.16
C GLY A 196 5.20 -4.99 -8.55
N TYR A 197 5.70 -5.84 -7.65
CA TYR A 197 7.03 -5.68 -7.06
C TYR A 197 8.10 -6.38 -7.91
N ASP A 198 9.25 -5.73 -8.10
CA ASP A 198 10.36 -6.25 -8.92
C ASP A 198 10.77 -7.67 -8.52
N TYR A 199 10.79 -7.95 -7.21
CA TYR A 199 11.20 -9.26 -6.70
C TYR A 199 10.29 -10.40 -7.13
N TYR A 200 9.04 -10.14 -7.52
CA TYR A 200 8.17 -11.17 -8.10
C TYR A 200 8.73 -11.73 -9.40
N HIS A 201 9.49 -10.93 -10.14
CA HIS A 201 10.03 -11.31 -11.45
C HIS A 201 11.43 -11.89 -11.34
N ASP A 202 12.18 -11.51 -10.30
CA ASP A 202 13.52 -12.01 -10.05
C ASP A 202 13.52 -13.33 -9.27
N ASP A 203 12.65 -13.45 -8.27
CA ASP A 203 12.70 -14.56 -7.30
C ASP A 203 11.71 -15.70 -7.64
N PHE A 204 10.68 -15.45 -8.47
CA PHE A 204 9.58 -16.39 -8.72
C PHE A 204 9.37 -16.69 -10.20
N ALA A 205 10.23 -17.54 -10.76
CA ALA A 205 10.16 -17.93 -12.17
C ALA A 205 9.02 -18.91 -12.48
N GLU A 206 8.65 -19.78 -11.53
CA GLU A 206 7.59 -20.77 -11.71
C GLU A 206 6.22 -20.18 -11.33
N PRO A 207 5.16 -20.40 -12.13
CA PRO A 207 3.83 -19.83 -11.89
C PRO A 207 3.22 -20.20 -10.53
N GLU A 208 3.41 -21.44 -10.10
CA GLU A 208 2.94 -21.97 -8.82
C GLU A 208 3.54 -21.17 -7.65
N ASP A 209 4.84 -20.89 -7.73
CA ASP A 209 5.58 -20.17 -6.69
C ASP A 209 5.18 -18.68 -6.68
N LEU A 210 5.06 -18.05 -7.86
CA LEU A 210 4.57 -16.68 -7.96
C LEU A 210 3.14 -16.58 -7.40
N HIS A 211 2.24 -17.49 -7.77
CA HIS A 211 0.86 -17.48 -7.24
C HIS A 211 0.84 -17.66 -5.72
N GLY A 212 1.61 -18.61 -5.21
CA GLY A 212 1.76 -18.84 -3.77
C GLY A 212 2.24 -17.59 -3.03
N GLU A 213 3.18 -16.85 -3.63
CA GLU A 213 3.69 -15.60 -3.09
C GLU A 213 2.64 -14.47 -3.13
N LEU A 214 1.89 -14.29 -4.23
CA LEU A 214 0.79 -13.32 -4.28
C LEU A 214 -0.25 -13.61 -3.18
N VAL A 215 -0.62 -14.89 -2.98
CA VAL A 215 -1.52 -15.31 -1.90
C VAL A 215 -0.93 -15.00 -0.52
N ARG A 216 0.38 -15.26 -0.32
CA ARG A 216 1.08 -14.97 0.94
C ARG A 216 1.07 -13.48 1.25
N THR A 217 1.39 -12.63 0.27
CA THR A 217 1.46 -11.18 0.46
C THR A 217 0.09 -10.60 0.79
N ILE A 218 -0.99 -11.04 0.12
CA ILE A 218 -2.36 -10.61 0.46
C ILE A 218 -2.73 -10.99 1.90
N ARG A 219 -2.35 -12.18 2.37
CA ARG A 219 -2.61 -12.60 3.77
C ARG A 219 -1.84 -11.76 4.79
N GLY A 220 -0.66 -11.27 4.43
CA GLY A 220 0.20 -10.41 5.26
C GLY A 220 -0.06 -8.90 5.12
N LEU A 221 -1.08 -8.48 4.38
CA LEU A 221 -1.32 -7.04 4.18
C LEU A 221 -1.80 -6.31 5.44
N HIS A 222 -2.49 -7.01 6.33
CA HIS A 222 -3.15 -6.45 7.51
C HIS A 222 -2.20 -5.82 8.53
N ASP A 223 -0.96 -6.30 8.59
CA ASP A 223 0.09 -5.85 9.51
C ASP A 223 1.26 -5.17 8.78
N LEU A 224 1.05 -4.77 7.52
CA LEU A 224 1.98 -4.03 6.67
C LEU A 224 1.29 -2.78 6.07
N ASN A 225 1.13 -2.74 4.74
CA ASN A 225 0.62 -1.56 4.01
C ASN A 225 -0.77 -1.11 4.49
N LEU A 226 -1.67 -2.04 4.85
CA LEU A 226 -3.01 -1.68 5.34
C LEU A 226 -2.99 -1.13 6.75
N GLN A 227 -2.06 -1.57 7.60
CA GLN A 227 -1.87 -0.98 8.92
C GLN A 227 -1.48 0.49 8.79
N ARG A 228 -0.52 0.82 7.90
CA ARG A 228 -0.17 2.21 7.60
C ARG A 228 -1.39 2.97 7.09
N ALA A 229 -2.01 2.49 6.01
CA ALA A 229 -3.07 3.21 5.33
C ALA A 229 -4.22 3.55 6.28
N ASP A 230 -4.69 2.57 7.06
CA ASP A 230 -5.75 2.75 8.06
C ASP A 230 -5.31 3.72 9.16
N ARG A 231 -4.20 3.44 9.85
CA ARG A 231 -3.83 4.20 11.05
C ARG A 231 -3.44 5.64 10.76
N VAL A 232 -2.72 5.87 9.65
CA VAL A 232 -2.32 7.23 9.25
C VAL A 232 -3.53 8.06 8.83
N THR A 233 -4.45 7.49 8.03
CA THR A 233 -5.64 8.24 7.61
C THR A 233 -6.59 8.49 8.78
N MET A 234 -6.79 7.50 9.65
CA MET A 234 -7.62 7.64 10.85
C MET A 234 -7.05 8.61 11.88
N ALA A 235 -5.73 8.78 11.96
CA ALA A 235 -5.12 9.84 12.78
C ALA A 235 -5.57 11.26 12.38
N HIS A 236 -6.09 11.42 11.15
CA HIS A 236 -6.66 12.66 10.63
C HIS A 236 -8.19 12.61 10.46
N GLY A 237 -8.86 11.56 10.97
CA GLY A 237 -10.31 11.38 10.84
C GLY A 237 -10.75 11.21 9.38
N LEU A 238 -9.92 10.55 8.57
CA LEU A 238 -10.15 10.27 7.17
C LEU A 238 -10.28 8.76 6.96
N GLU A 239 -11.36 8.31 6.33
CA GLU A 239 -11.56 6.89 6.00
C GLU A 239 -10.85 6.54 4.69
N ALA A 240 -9.92 5.60 4.73
CA ALA A 240 -9.32 5.03 3.52
C ALA A 240 -10.10 3.80 3.04
N ARG A 241 -10.37 3.73 1.73
CA ARG A 241 -10.97 2.59 1.05
C ARG A 241 -10.01 2.04 0.01
N VAL A 242 -10.02 0.72 -0.16
CA VAL A 242 -9.01 -0.03 -0.94
C VAL A 242 -9.68 -0.86 -2.04
N PRO A 243 -10.14 -0.28 -3.16
CA PRO A 243 -10.95 -0.99 -4.16
C PRO A 243 -10.27 -2.23 -4.76
N PHE A 244 -8.94 -2.26 -4.86
CA PHE A 244 -8.22 -3.44 -5.32
C PHE A 244 -8.40 -4.65 -4.37
N LEU A 245 -8.67 -4.43 -3.10
CA LEU A 245 -8.87 -5.47 -2.09
C LEU A 245 -10.34 -5.80 -1.83
N ASP A 246 -11.23 -5.35 -2.72
CA ASP A 246 -12.58 -5.90 -2.80
C ASP A 246 -12.52 -7.41 -3.07
N ARG A 247 -13.42 -8.17 -2.43
CA ARG A 247 -13.41 -9.64 -2.51
C ARG A 247 -13.57 -10.16 -3.94
N GLU A 248 -14.33 -9.45 -4.77
CA GLU A 248 -14.51 -9.82 -6.18
C GLU A 248 -13.24 -9.54 -6.99
N VAL A 249 -12.54 -8.44 -6.70
CA VAL A 249 -11.25 -8.12 -7.34
C VAL A 249 -10.18 -9.12 -6.93
N ILE A 250 -10.08 -9.48 -5.64
CA ILE A 250 -9.15 -10.51 -5.15
C ILE A 250 -9.44 -11.86 -5.84
N ALA A 251 -10.71 -12.28 -5.85
CA ALA A 251 -11.11 -13.54 -6.48
C ALA A 251 -10.80 -13.57 -7.98
N GLN A 252 -11.13 -12.50 -8.70
CA GLN A 252 -10.87 -12.39 -10.13
C GLN A 252 -9.37 -12.37 -10.39
N ALA A 253 -8.61 -11.50 -9.72
CA ALA A 253 -7.17 -11.37 -9.96
C ALA A 253 -6.44 -12.68 -9.66
N LEU A 254 -6.73 -13.37 -8.55
CA LEU A 254 -6.10 -14.65 -8.22
C LEU A 254 -6.61 -15.82 -9.08
N SER A 255 -7.72 -15.67 -9.80
CA SER A 255 -8.15 -16.65 -10.81
C SER A 255 -7.36 -16.56 -12.13
N LEU A 256 -6.64 -15.46 -12.37
CA LEU A 256 -5.87 -15.25 -13.60
C LEU A 256 -4.55 -16.02 -13.59
N ALA A 257 -4.17 -16.56 -14.74
CA ALA A 257 -2.85 -17.19 -14.92
C ALA A 257 -1.71 -16.20 -14.60
N PRO A 258 -0.69 -16.59 -13.80
CA PRO A 258 0.38 -15.69 -13.37
C PRO A 258 1.16 -15.04 -14.52
N GLY A 259 1.32 -15.72 -15.67
CA GLY A 259 2.02 -15.18 -16.84
C GLY A 259 1.33 -13.96 -17.50
N TRP A 260 0.06 -13.69 -17.19
CA TRP A 260 -0.61 -12.45 -17.60
C TRP A 260 -0.31 -11.27 -16.68
N LYS A 261 0.14 -11.51 -15.45
CA LYS A 261 0.50 -10.47 -14.47
C LYS A 261 1.98 -10.13 -14.57
N ALA A 262 2.82 -11.16 -14.72
CA ALA A 262 4.26 -11.06 -14.74
C ALA A 262 4.82 -10.29 -15.95
N SER A 263 5.90 -9.57 -15.70
CA SER A 263 6.73 -8.95 -16.74
C SER A 263 7.69 -9.99 -17.34
N ASP A 264 8.09 -9.78 -18.59
CA ASP A 264 9.24 -10.47 -19.19
C ASP A 264 10.45 -9.54 -19.07
N THR A 265 11.30 -9.76 -18.06
CA THR A 265 12.47 -8.92 -17.79
C THR A 265 13.50 -8.94 -18.93
N THR A 266 13.40 -9.88 -19.88
CA THR A 266 14.24 -9.92 -21.09
C THR A 266 13.73 -9.00 -22.20
N LYS A 267 12.50 -8.46 -22.07
CA LYS A 267 11.86 -7.58 -23.05
C LYS A 267 11.57 -6.21 -22.40
N PRO A 268 12.30 -5.15 -22.78
CA PRO A 268 12.15 -3.81 -22.19
C PRO A 268 10.74 -3.19 -22.25
N GLN A 269 9.85 -3.73 -23.10
CA GLN A 269 8.49 -3.25 -23.29
C GLN A 269 7.45 -3.98 -22.41
N GLN A 270 7.85 -5.01 -21.66
CA GLN A 270 6.93 -5.74 -20.79
C GLN A 270 7.16 -5.33 -19.36
N LEU A 271 6.27 -4.45 -18.87
CA LEU A 271 6.24 -3.99 -17.49
C LEU A 271 5.37 -4.91 -16.63
N GLU A 272 5.58 -4.82 -15.32
CA GLU A 272 4.79 -5.45 -14.28
C GLU A 272 3.30 -5.07 -14.37
N LYS A 273 2.42 -5.84 -13.72
CA LYS A 273 0.96 -5.62 -13.77
C LYS A 273 0.41 -5.62 -15.20
N ARG A 274 0.97 -6.48 -16.05
CA ARG A 274 0.76 -6.43 -17.50
C ARG A 274 -0.72 -6.50 -17.91
N VAL A 275 -1.48 -7.43 -17.34
CA VAL A 275 -2.94 -7.53 -17.58
C VAL A 275 -3.69 -6.26 -17.19
N LEU A 276 -3.29 -5.61 -16.10
CA LEU A 276 -3.93 -4.39 -15.62
C LEU A 276 -3.64 -3.22 -16.59
N ARG A 277 -2.38 -3.06 -17.03
CA ARG A 277 -2.01 -2.03 -18.02
C ARG A 277 -2.78 -2.19 -19.33
N HIS A 278 -2.83 -3.42 -19.87
CA HIS A 278 -3.58 -3.69 -21.11
C HIS A 278 -5.10 -3.55 -20.96
N ALA A 279 -5.67 -3.88 -19.79
CA ALA A 279 -7.11 -3.77 -19.56
C ALA A 279 -7.62 -2.32 -19.62
N PHE A 280 -6.71 -1.38 -19.30
CA PHE A 280 -6.96 0.06 -19.25
C PHE A 280 -6.25 0.82 -20.38
N ASP A 281 -5.95 0.15 -21.50
CA ASP A 281 -5.39 0.83 -22.66
C ASP A 281 -6.28 1.99 -23.12
N GLY A 282 -5.66 3.17 -23.33
CA GLY A 282 -6.35 4.42 -23.66
C GLY A 282 -7.06 5.15 -22.50
N TRP A 283 -7.01 4.66 -21.25
CA TRP A 283 -7.64 5.35 -20.11
C TRP A 283 -6.78 6.44 -19.49
N LEU A 284 -5.46 6.27 -19.54
CA LEU A 284 -4.45 7.18 -18.98
C LEU A 284 -3.50 7.65 -20.10
N PRO A 285 -2.74 8.75 -19.89
CA PRO A 285 -1.63 9.09 -20.78
C PRO A 285 -0.64 7.94 -20.89
N GLU A 286 -0.09 7.70 -22.08
CA GLU A 286 0.83 6.56 -22.31
C GLU A 286 2.03 6.58 -21.34
N GLU A 287 2.56 7.77 -21.04
CA GLU A 287 3.68 7.96 -20.11
C GLU A 287 3.37 7.58 -18.66
N ILE A 288 2.09 7.52 -18.29
CA ILE A 288 1.63 7.05 -16.97
C ILE A 288 1.27 5.56 -17.03
N LEU A 289 0.49 5.17 -18.06
CA LEU A 289 0.04 3.78 -18.24
C LEU A 289 1.21 2.81 -18.40
N TRP A 290 2.34 3.28 -18.92
CA TRP A 290 3.58 2.52 -19.11
C TRP A 290 4.76 3.08 -18.30
N ARG A 291 4.48 3.83 -17.21
CA ARG A 291 5.50 4.21 -16.22
C ARG A 291 5.92 2.97 -15.41
N PRO A 292 7.22 2.69 -15.24
CA PRO A 292 7.70 1.67 -14.31
C PRO A 292 7.30 1.96 -12.86
N LYS A 293 7.27 0.95 -12.00
CA LYS A 293 6.96 1.10 -10.58
C LYS A 293 8.03 1.92 -9.85
N GLU A 294 7.58 2.88 -9.05
CA GLU A 294 8.37 3.50 -7.97
C GLU A 294 7.67 3.17 -6.64
N GLN A 295 8.41 2.76 -5.60
CA GLN A 295 7.82 2.44 -4.30
C GLN A 295 7.30 3.70 -3.60
N PHE A 296 6.22 3.57 -2.83
CA PHE A 296 5.63 4.70 -2.12
C PHE A 296 6.57 5.16 -0.99
N GLY A 297 7.08 6.39 -1.09
CA GLY A 297 8.10 6.94 -0.20
C GLY A 297 9.46 7.20 -0.89
N ASP A 298 9.76 6.48 -1.97
CA ASP A 298 10.96 6.71 -2.79
C ASP A 298 10.72 7.88 -3.75
N GLY A 299 9.61 7.83 -4.50
CA GLY A 299 9.20 8.90 -5.43
C GLY A 299 8.87 10.23 -4.73
N SER A 300 8.55 10.19 -3.44
CA SER A 300 8.22 11.37 -2.64
C SER A 300 9.45 12.04 -1.99
N GLY A 301 10.64 11.42 -2.08
CA GLY A 301 11.89 11.92 -1.48
C GLY A 301 11.99 11.74 0.05
N ALA A 302 11.07 11.02 0.69
CA ALA A 302 11.06 10.83 2.14
C ALA A 302 12.24 9.96 2.63
N ALA A 303 12.58 8.91 1.89
CA ALA A 303 13.64 7.98 2.27
C ALA A 303 15.00 8.67 2.40
N GLU A 304 15.40 9.45 1.40
CA GLU A 304 16.69 10.18 1.38
C GLU A 304 16.81 11.17 2.54
N VAL A 305 15.73 11.92 2.77
CA VAL A 305 15.59 12.90 3.85
C VAL A 305 15.78 12.27 5.23
N LEU A 306 15.07 11.17 5.48
CA LEU A 306 15.03 10.54 6.80
C LEU A 306 16.32 9.79 7.11
N GLN A 307 16.87 9.09 6.12
CA GLN A 307 18.11 8.33 6.27
C GLN A 307 19.28 9.27 6.62
N GLY A 308 19.46 10.37 5.88
CA GLY A 308 20.55 11.31 6.14
C GLY A 308 20.47 11.99 7.51
N ALA A 309 19.26 12.33 7.96
CA ALA A 309 19.06 12.98 9.25
C ALA A 309 19.32 12.06 10.45
N LEU A 310 18.99 10.77 10.34
CA LEU A 310 19.01 9.83 11.47
C LEU A 310 20.31 9.04 11.59
N GLU A 311 20.96 8.69 10.48
CA GLU A 311 22.24 7.96 10.51
C GLU A 311 23.35 8.74 11.23
N SER A 312 23.31 10.07 11.19
CA SER A 312 24.29 10.92 11.87
C SER A 312 24.04 11.10 13.38
N SER A 313 22.90 10.62 13.89
CA SER A 313 22.45 10.85 15.28
C SER A 313 22.85 9.77 16.29
N ILE A 314 23.34 8.62 15.82
CA ILE A 314 23.68 7.45 16.66
C ILE A 314 25.10 7.01 16.33
N SER A 315 25.96 6.89 17.34
CA SER A 315 27.32 6.36 17.14
C SER A 315 27.34 4.83 16.96
N PRO A 316 28.34 4.27 16.25
CA PRO A 316 28.47 2.83 16.10
C PRO A 316 28.54 2.06 17.43
N GLU A 317 29.15 2.66 18.45
CA GLU A 317 29.28 2.08 19.80
C GLU A 317 27.92 2.00 20.50
N GLU A 318 27.10 3.06 20.42
CA GLU A 318 25.73 3.05 20.94
C GLU A 318 24.86 2.03 20.21
N PHE A 319 25.00 1.93 18.88
CA PHE A 319 24.24 0.97 18.09
C PHE A 319 24.54 -0.47 18.50
N GLU A 320 25.81 -0.85 18.63
CA GLU A 320 26.18 -2.21 19.05
C GLU A 320 25.71 -2.55 20.47
N LEU A 321 25.66 -1.56 21.36
CA LEU A 321 25.15 -1.74 22.73
C LEU A 321 23.63 -1.98 22.75
N GLU A 322 22.87 -1.25 21.92
CA GLU A 322 21.41 -1.24 21.98
C GLU A 322 20.73 -2.15 20.96
N ARG A 323 21.42 -2.61 19.91
CA ARG A 323 20.82 -3.42 18.82
C ARG A 323 20.12 -4.69 19.31
N THR A 324 20.50 -5.24 20.47
CA THR A 324 19.93 -6.48 21.03
C THR A 324 18.79 -6.25 22.04
N ILE A 325 18.33 -5.01 22.22
CA ILE A 325 17.22 -4.68 23.13
C ILE A 325 15.87 -5.26 22.69
N VAL A 326 15.74 -5.60 21.40
CA VAL A 326 14.60 -6.30 20.81
C VAL A 326 15.07 -7.59 20.11
N ASP A 327 14.15 -8.54 19.99
CA ASP A 327 14.35 -9.79 19.26
C ASP A 327 13.38 -9.85 18.06
N PRO A 328 13.85 -10.04 16.81
CA PRO A 328 15.26 -10.11 16.41
C PRO A 328 16.01 -8.78 16.60
N PRO A 329 17.35 -8.78 16.66
CA PRO A 329 18.13 -7.55 16.81
C PRO A 329 17.83 -6.50 15.73
N LEU A 330 18.01 -5.22 16.08
CA LEU A 330 17.92 -4.09 15.15
C LEU A 330 19.03 -4.17 14.12
N ARG A 331 18.77 -3.81 12.87
CA ARG A 331 19.68 -4.01 11.72
C ARG A 331 20.48 -2.76 11.39
N THR A 332 19.90 -1.58 11.59
CA THR A 332 20.49 -0.29 11.17
C THR A 332 20.33 0.79 12.25
N HIS A 333 21.16 1.84 12.17
CA HIS A 333 21.04 3.03 13.02
C HIS A 333 19.64 3.66 12.92
N GLU A 334 19.09 3.72 11.71
CA GLU A 334 17.73 4.20 11.46
C GLU A 334 16.67 3.36 12.21
N GLU A 335 16.77 2.02 12.15
CA GLU A 335 15.85 1.14 12.87
C GLU A 335 15.95 1.35 14.40
N LEU A 336 17.15 1.60 14.93
CA LEU A 336 17.34 1.97 16.33
C LEU A 336 16.73 3.34 16.67
N ALA A 337 16.87 4.34 15.81
CA ALA A 337 16.26 5.64 16.01
C ALA A 337 14.73 5.54 16.06
N TYR A 338 14.12 4.79 15.13
CA TYR A 338 12.67 4.54 15.13
C TYR A 338 12.23 3.73 16.34
N HIS A 339 12.99 2.71 16.74
CA HIS A 339 12.70 1.93 17.93
C HIS A 339 12.70 2.80 19.20
N ARG A 340 13.65 3.73 19.35
CA ARG A 340 13.67 4.66 20.49
C ARG A 340 12.41 5.54 20.53
N ILE A 341 11.88 5.97 19.39
CA ILE A 341 10.60 6.69 19.31
C ILE A 341 9.45 5.77 19.71
N TYR A 342 9.38 4.56 19.13
CA TYR A 342 8.37 3.56 19.46
C TYR A 342 8.33 3.24 20.96
N ALA A 343 9.49 2.97 21.58
CA ALA A 343 9.59 2.61 23.00
C ALA A 343 9.12 3.73 23.94
N ARG A 344 9.21 5.00 23.54
CA ARG A 344 8.64 6.12 24.32
C ARG A 344 7.11 6.08 24.38
N HIS A 345 6.45 5.56 23.34
CA HIS A 345 4.98 5.51 23.25
C HIS A 345 4.39 4.17 23.66
N LEU A 346 5.10 3.07 23.39
CA LEU A 346 4.60 1.69 23.50
C LEU A 346 5.56 0.77 24.28
N GLY A 347 6.44 1.34 25.10
CA GLY A 347 7.36 0.58 25.94
C GLY A 347 6.63 -0.49 26.79
N GLY A 348 7.16 -1.71 26.77
CA GLY A 348 6.58 -2.88 27.44
C GLY A 348 5.65 -3.72 26.56
N VAL A 349 5.24 -3.22 25.39
CA VAL A 349 4.58 -4.04 24.35
C VAL A 349 5.64 -4.85 23.62
N ARG A 350 5.33 -6.11 23.31
CA ARG A 350 6.22 -7.02 22.59
C ARG A 350 6.10 -6.80 21.07
N PRO A 351 7.13 -6.26 20.39
CA PRO A 351 7.04 -6.01 18.96
C PRO A 351 6.77 -7.27 18.14
N ASP A 352 7.35 -8.41 18.51
CA ASP A 352 7.16 -9.72 17.85
C ASP A 352 5.71 -10.24 17.88
N LYS A 353 4.84 -9.61 18.67
CA LYS A 353 3.42 -9.96 18.81
C LYS A 353 2.45 -8.97 18.18
N THR A 354 2.91 -7.77 17.87
CA THR A 354 2.05 -6.67 17.42
C THR A 354 2.41 -6.12 16.05
N MET A 355 3.60 -6.42 15.54
CA MET A 355 4.05 -5.98 14.23
C MET A 355 4.77 -7.09 13.48
N SER A 356 4.61 -7.08 12.16
CA SER A 356 5.53 -7.75 11.26
C SER A 356 6.69 -6.81 10.92
N ARG A 357 7.90 -7.36 10.80
CA ARG A 357 9.06 -6.67 10.23
C ARG A 357 9.28 -7.23 8.84
N PHE A 358 9.56 -6.37 7.85
CA PHE A 358 9.88 -6.87 6.51
C PHE A 358 11.11 -7.78 6.60
N ALA A 359 10.92 -9.04 6.20
CA ALA A 359 11.98 -10.03 6.12
C ALA A 359 12.83 -9.78 4.87
N ARG A 360 13.65 -8.72 4.89
CA ARG A 360 14.83 -8.65 4.02
C ARG A 360 16.07 -8.23 4.82
N SER A 361 17.10 -8.96 4.45
CA SER A 361 18.50 -9.08 4.88
C SER A 361 19.26 -7.77 4.94
#